data_AF-A0A6N7ZQP6-F1
#
_entry.id   AF-A0A6N7ZQP6-F1
#
_cell.length_a   1.000
_cell.length_b   1.000
_cell.length_c   1.000
_cell.angle_alpha   90.00
_cell.angle_beta   90.00
_cell.angle_gamma   90.00
#
_symmetry.space_group_name_H-M   'P 1'
#
loop_
_entity.id
_entity.type
_entity.pdbx_description
1 polymer ?
#
loop_
_entity_poly.entity_id
_entity_poly.type
_entity_poly.pdbx_seq_one_letter_code
_entity_poly.pdbx_strand_id
1 'polypeptide(L)'
;MVIKLSRQGERNVARAKFEAEIGDLLAPFAGEDERLAELLSLSVGRILLRLALQDESRFIVPDHDALQHIADWLKAAIVNDAPWLYSLDENGRPKKLMKLHLIEACTAEADKEIRKSATRRGKTSLIEGDEEPYADLEDGYSLIRLMTPSALDRESNAMQHCIGDGAYDDRLIEENLYLSLRDHGGKPHATLEITSNCLVQLQGKQNKIPVRRYLDRLIPFLKRSGWEISIPTNRLGHVVDADGDWHALDNLPEGLSVGG
;
A
#
# COMPACT_ATOMS: atom_id res chain seq x y z
N MET A 1 -28.67 42.01 2.01
CA MET A 1 -27.54 42.41 2.85
C MET A 1 -26.45 41.34 2.72
N VAL A 2 -25.39 41.61 1.96
CA VAL A 2 -24.31 40.62 1.74
C VAL A 2 -23.23 40.89 2.78
N ILE A 3 -23.09 40.01 3.76
CA ILE A 3 -22.05 40.09 4.79
C ILE A 3 -20.74 39.66 4.13
N LYS A 4 -19.85 40.61 3.82
CA LYS A 4 -18.47 40.29 3.40
C LYS A 4 -17.68 39.84 4.62
N LEU A 5 -17.10 38.64 4.55
CA LEU A 5 -16.17 38.14 5.55
C LEU A 5 -14.89 38.97 5.56
N SER A 6 -14.23 39.06 6.71
CA SER A 6 -12.87 39.62 6.77
C SER A 6 -11.90 38.66 6.06
N ARG A 7 -10.76 39.17 5.57
CA ARG A 7 -9.71 38.32 4.98
C ARG A 7 -9.26 37.17 5.90
N GLN A 8 -9.35 37.35 7.22
CA GLN A 8 -9.07 36.29 8.19
C GLN A 8 -10.20 35.25 8.23
N GLY A 9 -11.45 35.69 8.14
CA GLY A 9 -12.61 34.80 8.02
C GLY A 9 -12.58 33.96 6.75
N GLU A 10 -12.24 34.57 5.61
CA GLU A 10 -12.08 33.86 4.33
C GLU A 10 -10.98 32.79 4.41
N ARG A 11 -9.83 33.11 5.05
CA ARG A 11 -8.74 32.14 5.27
C ARG A 11 -9.13 30.98 6.18
N ASN A 12 -9.89 31.25 7.24
CA ASN A 12 -10.34 30.19 8.14
C ASN A 12 -11.33 29.24 7.46
N VAL A 13 -12.24 29.77 6.62
CA VAL A 13 -13.18 28.95 5.84
C VAL A 13 -12.43 28.08 4.82
N ALA A 14 -11.48 28.66 4.09
CA ALA A 14 -10.67 27.90 3.13
C ALA A 14 -9.86 26.79 3.82
N ARG A 15 -9.26 27.08 4.98
CA ARG A 15 -8.55 26.09 5.77
C ARG A 15 -9.45 24.92 6.20
N ALA A 16 -10.62 25.20 6.76
CA ALA A 16 -11.55 24.17 7.20
C ALA A 16 -12.02 23.29 6.05
N LYS A 17 -12.25 23.88 4.86
CA LYS A 17 -12.58 23.14 3.64
C LYS A 17 -11.46 22.15 3.28
N PHE A 18 -10.22 22.59 3.19
CA PHE A 18 -9.09 21.70 2.86
C PHE A 18 -8.83 20.65 3.93
N GLU A 19 -9.00 21.00 5.22
CA GLU A 19 -8.89 20.02 6.32
C GLU A 19 -9.91 18.89 6.16
N ALA A 20 -11.15 19.19 5.75
CA ALA A 20 -12.17 18.18 5.46
C ALA A 20 -11.80 17.33 4.24
N GLU A 21 -11.46 17.93 3.11
CA GLU A 21 -11.08 17.20 1.88
C GLU A 21 -9.87 16.29 2.08
N ILE A 22 -8.87 16.75 2.84
CA ILE A 22 -7.70 15.96 3.19
C ILE A 22 -8.07 14.84 4.17
N GLY A 23 -8.98 15.09 5.11
CA GLY A 23 -9.52 14.07 6.00
C GLY A 23 -10.18 12.95 5.21
N ASP A 24 -11.07 13.29 4.29
CA ASP A 24 -11.76 12.34 3.40
C ASP A 24 -10.78 11.55 2.53
N LEU A 25 -9.73 12.21 2.02
CA LEU A 25 -8.66 11.55 1.25
C LEU A 25 -7.88 10.52 2.08
N LEU A 26 -7.61 10.82 3.36
CA LEU A 26 -6.76 9.97 4.21
C LEU A 26 -7.53 8.90 4.98
N ALA A 27 -8.84 9.07 5.16
CA ALA A 27 -9.68 8.15 5.92
C ALA A 27 -9.59 6.68 5.45
N PRO A 28 -9.59 6.37 4.13
CA PRO A 28 -9.48 4.98 3.68
C PRO A 28 -8.19 4.27 4.12
N PHE A 29 -7.09 5.02 4.29
CA PHE A 29 -5.79 4.46 4.70
C PHE A 29 -5.68 4.24 6.22
N ALA A 30 -6.47 4.97 7.01
CA ALA A 30 -6.53 4.78 8.45
C ALA A 30 -7.52 3.68 8.87
N GLY A 31 -8.59 3.50 8.09
CA GLY A 31 -9.74 2.68 8.50
C GLY A 31 -10.34 3.21 9.80
N GLU A 32 -10.55 2.34 10.78
CA GLU A 32 -11.09 2.69 12.10
C GLU A 32 -10.00 3.04 13.14
N ASP A 33 -8.72 3.03 12.76
CA ASP A 33 -7.61 3.30 13.67
C ASP A 33 -7.42 4.81 13.88
N GLU A 34 -7.99 5.34 14.97
CA GLU A 34 -7.89 6.76 15.33
C GLU A 34 -6.44 7.23 15.51
N ARG A 35 -5.56 6.37 16.03
CA ARG A 35 -4.17 6.72 16.27
C ARG A 35 -3.40 6.82 14.96
N LEU A 36 -3.67 5.91 14.02
CA LEU A 36 -3.14 5.99 12.67
C LEU A 36 -3.66 7.23 11.94
N ALA A 37 -4.96 7.54 12.04
CA ALA A 37 -5.56 8.75 11.47
C ALA A 37 -4.89 10.03 11.98
N GLU A 38 -4.59 10.09 13.29
CA GLU A 38 -3.84 11.20 13.90
C GLU A 38 -2.43 11.33 13.31
N LEU A 39 -1.67 10.23 13.21
CA LEU A 39 -0.32 10.25 12.66
C LEU A 39 -0.29 10.60 11.16
N LEU A 40 -1.27 10.13 10.38
CA LEU A 40 -1.45 10.49 8.97
C LEU A 40 -1.76 12.00 8.83
N SER A 41 -2.63 12.53 9.70
CA SER A 41 -2.93 13.95 9.75
C SER A 41 -1.71 14.80 10.10
N LEU A 42 -0.89 14.36 11.07
CA LEU A 42 0.34 15.04 11.47
C LEU A 42 1.47 14.98 10.43
N SER A 43 1.44 13.96 9.56
CA SER A 43 2.43 13.75 8.50
C SER A 43 1.93 14.28 7.15
N VAL A 44 1.24 13.44 6.38
CA VAL A 44 0.72 13.74 5.04
C VAL A 44 -0.27 14.90 5.09
N GLY A 45 -1.27 14.85 5.98
CA GLY A 45 -2.33 15.84 6.02
C GLY A 45 -1.82 17.26 6.25
N ARG A 46 -0.87 17.40 7.19
CA ARG A 46 -0.17 18.67 7.47
C ARG A 46 0.59 19.20 6.24
N ILE A 47 1.26 18.33 5.49
CA ILE A 47 2.01 18.71 4.29
C ILE A 47 1.04 19.19 3.20
N LEU A 48 -0.01 18.41 2.93
CA LEU A 48 -1.03 18.74 1.92
C LEU A 48 -1.75 20.04 2.26
N LEU A 49 -2.16 20.23 3.51
CA LEU A 49 -2.84 21.45 3.95
C LEU A 49 -1.94 22.68 3.76
N ARG A 50 -0.65 22.55 4.10
CA ARG A 50 0.32 23.63 3.87
C ARG A 50 0.44 23.97 2.39
N LEU A 51 0.50 22.98 1.50
CA LEU A 51 0.60 23.18 0.05
C LEU A 51 -0.67 23.85 -0.50
N ALA A 52 -1.85 23.33 -0.15
CA ALA A 52 -3.13 23.88 -0.56
C ALA A 52 -3.32 25.34 -0.14
N LEU A 53 -2.91 25.68 1.09
CA LEU A 53 -2.99 27.06 1.60
C LEU A 53 -1.95 28.01 0.99
N GLN A 54 -0.86 27.50 0.44
CA GLN A 54 0.14 28.31 -0.26
C GLN A 54 -0.27 28.59 -1.71
N ASP A 55 -0.76 27.57 -2.39
CA ASP A 55 -1.14 27.59 -3.80
C ASP A 55 -2.03 26.39 -4.10
N GLU A 56 -3.33 26.63 -4.28
CA GLU A 56 -4.31 25.57 -4.57
C GLU A 56 -3.94 24.78 -5.83
N SER A 57 -3.27 25.41 -6.81
CA SER A 57 -2.81 24.72 -8.02
C SER A 57 -1.66 23.73 -7.78
N ARG A 58 -0.99 23.80 -6.62
CA ARG A 58 0.03 22.85 -6.18
C ARG A 58 -0.54 21.70 -5.35
N PHE A 59 -1.85 21.69 -5.13
CA PHE A 59 -2.52 20.56 -4.52
C PHE A 59 -2.55 19.40 -5.52
N ILE A 60 -1.49 18.62 -5.51
CA ILE A 60 -1.40 17.37 -6.25
C ILE A 60 -1.70 16.26 -5.24
N VAL A 61 -2.79 15.55 -5.48
CA VAL A 61 -3.13 14.35 -4.70
C VAL A 61 -1.98 13.35 -4.87
N PRO A 62 -1.34 12.91 -3.78
CA PRO A 62 -0.29 11.91 -3.88
C PRO A 62 -0.82 10.61 -4.46
N ASP A 63 0.07 9.86 -5.10
CA ASP A 63 -0.27 8.53 -5.60
C ASP A 63 -0.76 7.61 -4.46
N HIS A 64 -1.74 6.76 -4.77
CA HIS A 64 -2.38 5.88 -3.80
C HIS A 64 -1.36 4.96 -3.11
N ASP A 65 -0.39 4.43 -3.86
CA ASP A 65 0.64 3.55 -3.29
C ASP A 65 1.53 4.28 -2.29
N ALA A 66 1.85 5.55 -2.56
CA ALA A 66 2.65 6.36 -1.66
C ALA A 66 1.92 6.60 -0.33
N LEU A 67 0.61 6.88 -0.39
CA LEU A 67 -0.23 7.03 0.80
C LEU A 67 -0.35 5.72 1.58
N GLN A 68 -0.64 4.61 0.90
CA GLN A 68 -0.72 3.28 1.51
C GLN A 68 0.60 2.92 2.19
N HIS A 69 1.73 3.11 1.50
CA HIS A 69 3.05 2.80 2.04
C HIS A 69 3.40 3.61 3.30
N ILE A 70 3.03 4.90 3.33
CA ILE A 70 3.19 5.74 4.52
C ILE A 70 2.27 5.24 5.65
N ALA A 71 1.03 4.90 5.35
CA ALA A 71 0.07 4.38 6.33
C ALA A 71 0.56 3.06 6.94
N ASP A 72 1.02 2.11 6.12
CA ASP A 72 1.58 0.83 6.58
C ASP A 72 2.77 1.05 7.50
N TRP A 73 3.67 1.97 7.15
CA TRP A 73 4.81 2.31 8.00
C TRP A 73 4.37 2.89 9.36
N LEU A 74 3.38 3.79 9.37
CA LEU A 74 2.87 4.37 10.61
C LEU A 74 2.13 3.33 11.45
N LYS A 75 1.32 2.46 10.83
CA LYS A 75 0.64 1.33 11.51
C LYS A 75 1.66 0.38 12.12
N ALA A 76 2.67 -0.03 11.35
CA ALA A 76 3.78 -0.83 11.84
C ALA A 76 4.49 -0.16 13.03
N ALA A 77 4.72 1.16 12.97
CA ALA A 77 5.33 1.88 14.07
C ALA A 77 4.45 1.86 15.35
N ILE A 78 3.12 1.95 15.22
CA ILE A 78 2.18 1.82 16.34
C ILE A 78 2.25 0.40 16.92
N VAL A 79 2.08 -0.63 16.09
CA VAL A 79 2.06 -2.04 16.52
C VAL A 79 3.36 -2.43 17.21
N ASN A 80 4.50 -1.98 16.67
CA ASN A 80 5.82 -2.28 17.21
C ASN A 80 6.30 -1.31 18.32
N ASP A 81 5.41 -0.47 18.83
CA ASP A 81 5.69 0.50 19.89
C ASP A 81 6.96 1.35 19.64
N ALA A 82 7.07 1.88 18.42
CA ALA A 82 8.32 2.48 17.96
C ALA A 82 8.77 3.65 18.86
N PRO A 83 10.01 3.66 19.41
CA PRO A 83 10.42 4.65 20.42
C PRO A 83 10.31 6.11 19.98
N TRP A 84 10.35 6.38 18.67
CA TRP A 84 10.24 7.73 18.14
C TRP A 84 8.84 8.33 18.29
N LEU A 85 7.79 7.51 18.46
CA LEU A 85 6.42 7.95 18.73
C LEU A 85 6.32 8.76 20.04
N TYR A 86 7.19 8.47 21.00
CA TYR A 86 7.26 9.14 22.30
C TYR A 86 8.24 10.31 22.33
N SER A 87 9.00 10.53 21.25
CA SER A 87 9.88 11.68 21.13
C SER A 87 9.09 12.91 20.67
N LEU A 88 8.33 13.49 21.61
CA LEU A 88 7.38 14.56 21.33
C LEU A 88 8.02 15.95 21.38
N ASP A 89 7.48 16.87 20.58
CA ASP A 89 7.72 18.31 20.70
C ASP A 89 6.87 18.93 21.82
N GLU A 90 6.97 20.25 22.01
CA GLU A 90 6.23 20.99 23.04
C GLU A 90 4.70 20.92 22.89
N ASN A 91 4.20 20.56 21.70
CA ASN A 91 2.78 20.43 21.41
C ASN A 91 2.33 18.96 21.43
N GLY A 92 3.15 18.05 21.93
CA GLY A 92 2.81 16.62 22.01
C GLY A 92 2.89 15.88 20.68
N ARG A 93 3.56 16.44 19.65
CA ARG A 93 3.64 15.82 18.32
C ARG A 93 4.96 15.08 18.13
N PRO A 94 4.98 13.90 17.46
CA PRO A 94 6.23 13.20 17.20
C PRO A 94 7.22 14.04 16.38
N LYS A 95 8.39 14.33 16.97
CA LYS A 95 9.44 15.16 16.36
C LYS A 95 9.89 14.63 15.00
N LYS A 96 9.84 13.31 14.80
CA LYS A 96 10.21 12.67 13.54
C LYS A 96 9.31 13.15 12.40
N LEU A 97 7.99 13.14 12.59
CA LEU A 97 7.03 13.59 11.58
C LEU A 97 7.15 15.09 11.32
N MET A 98 7.44 15.89 12.35
CA MET A 98 7.56 17.33 12.20
C MET A 98 8.71 17.76 11.29
N LYS A 99 9.78 16.94 11.21
CA LYS A 99 10.94 17.13 10.32
C LYS A 99 10.70 16.75 8.85
N LEU A 100 9.60 16.04 8.56
CA LEU A 100 9.26 15.62 7.20
C LEU A 100 8.38 16.70 6.57
N HIS A 101 8.87 17.34 5.51
CA HIS A 101 8.19 18.50 4.91
C HIS A 101 7.59 18.23 3.52
N LEU A 102 7.86 17.05 2.96
CA LEU A 102 7.47 16.61 1.62
C LEU A 102 6.95 15.18 1.70
N ILE A 103 6.04 14.81 0.80
CA ILE A 103 5.48 13.45 0.75
C ILE A 103 6.57 12.44 0.43
N GLU A 104 7.46 12.77 -0.50
CA GLU A 104 8.60 11.96 -0.88
C GLU A 104 9.54 11.71 0.30
N ALA A 105 9.64 12.65 1.24
CA ALA A 105 10.42 12.46 2.46
C ALA A 105 9.73 11.49 3.43
N CYS A 106 8.40 11.50 3.51
CA CYS A 106 7.64 10.49 4.26
C CYS A 106 7.83 9.10 3.65
N THR A 107 7.68 8.96 2.33
CA THR A 107 7.90 7.70 1.61
C THR A 107 9.34 7.20 1.80
N ALA A 108 10.34 8.07 1.68
CA ALA A 108 11.75 7.70 1.87
C ALA A 108 12.05 7.25 3.32
N GLU A 109 11.40 7.84 4.32
CA GLU A 109 11.56 7.41 5.72
C GLU A 109 10.86 6.08 5.99
N ALA A 110 9.69 5.84 5.38
CA ALA A 110 9.02 4.53 5.41
C ALA A 110 9.89 3.44 4.79
N ASP A 111 10.40 3.66 3.57
CA ASP A 111 11.37 2.79 2.87
C ASP A 111 12.56 2.41 3.76
N LYS A 112 13.11 3.40 4.46
CA LYS A 112 14.27 3.25 5.31
C LYS A 112 13.98 2.41 6.55
N GLU A 113 12.81 2.57 7.17
CA GLU A 113 12.43 1.78 8.34
C GLU A 113 12.15 0.32 7.95
N ILE A 114 11.50 0.07 6.81
CA ILE A 114 11.28 -1.30 6.29
C ILE A 114 12.62 -2.01 6.00
N ARG A 115 13.59 -1.29 5.42
CA ARG A 115 14.94 -1.87 5.21
C ARG A 115 15.62 -2.21 6.54
N LYS A 116 15.45 -1.37 7.56
CA LYS A 116 16.01 -1.63 8.89
C LYS A 116 15.31 -2.81 9.57
N SER A 117 13.98 -2.91 9.50
CA SER A 117 13.24 -4.03 10.09
C SER A 117 13.67 -5.35 9.44
N ALA A 118 13.77 -5.39 8.12
CA ALA A 118 14.26 -6.55 7.37
C ALA A 118 15.69 -6.99 7.76
N THR A 119 16.56 -6.04 8.14
CA THR A 119 17.92 -6.38 8.63
C THR A 119 17.98 -6.80 10.10
N ARG A 120 17.00 -6.38 10.93
CA ARG A 120 16.96 -6.67 12.37
C ARG A 120 16.28 -7.98 12.67
N ARG A 121 15.31 -8.40 11.85
CA ARG A 121 14.69 -9.71 11.97
C ARG A 121 15.69 -10.76 11.50
N GLY A 122 16.07 -11.66 12.41
CA GLY A 122 16.79 -12.87 12.05
C GLY A 122 15.94 -13.74 11.09
N LYS A 123 16.45 -14.92 10.72
CA LYS A 123 15.59 -15.89 10.01
C LYS A 123 14.39 -16.22 10.88
N THR A 124 13.21 -15.72 10.52
CA THR A 124 11.93 -16.21 11.07
C THR A 124 11.82 -17.68 10.69
N SER A 125 11.86 -18.56 11.69
CA SER A 125 11.64 -19.99 11.49
C SER A 125 10.15 -20.21 11.38
N LEU A 126 9.72 -20.86 10.29
CA LEU A 126 8.32 -21.27 10.16
C LEU A 126 8.07 -22.60 10.85
N ILE A 127 6.84 -22.77 11.31
CA ILE A 127 6.30 -24.03 11.79
C ILE A 127 5.27 -24.58 10.80
N GLU A 128 4.89 -25.84 10.99
CA GLU A 128 3.79 -26.44 10.23
C GLU A 128 2.50 -25.64 10.46
N GLY A 129 1.79 -25.30 9.38
CA GLY A 129 0.59 -24.46 9.41
C GLY A 129 0.82 -22.97 9.13
N ASP A 130 2.08 -22.50 9.07
CA ASP A 130 2.38 -21.11 8.69
C ASP A 130 2.15 -20.84 7.19
N GLU A 131 2.37 -21.86 6.35
CA GLU A 131 2.26 -21.77 4.90
C GLU A 131 1.54 -23.01 4.36
N GLU A 132 0.72 -22.84 3.32
CA GLU A 132 0.11 -23.96 2.59
C GLU A 132 0.32 -23.81 1.06
N PRO A 133 0.60 -24.90 0.33
CA PRO A 133 0.58 -24.87 -1.13
C PRO A 133 -0.81 -24.46 -1.63
N TYR A 134 -0.86 -23.47 -2.53
CA TYR A 134 -2.12 -22.95 -3.06
C TYR A 134 -2.33 -23.35 -4.52
N ALA A 135 -1.31 -23.17 -5.37
CA ALA A 135 -1.37 -23.57 -6.77
C ALA A 135 0.02 -23.90 -7.34
N ASP A 136 0.08 -24.84 -8.27
CA ASP A 136 1.24 -25.06 -9.14
C ASP A 136 1.03 -24.26 -10.43
N LEU A 137 2.03 -23.44 -10.78
CA LEU A 137 2.03 -22.61 -12.00
C LEU A 137 2.92 -23.18 -13.10
N GLU A 138 3.32 -24.45 -12.97
CA GLU A 138 4.23 -25.18 -13.85
C GLU A 138 5.65 -24.57 -13.86
N ASP A 139 6.59 -25.25 -14.54
CA ASP A 139 8.01 -24.84 -14.62
C ASP A 139 8.69 -24.61 -13.26
N GLY A 140 8.18 -25.27 -12.21
CA GLY A 140 8.66 -25.13 -10.84
C GLY A 140 8.25 -23.83 -10.14
N TYR A 141 7.30 -23.08 -10.67
CA TYR A 141 6.70 -21.93 -9.99
C TYR A 141 5.46 -22.36 -9.21
N SER A 142 5.26 -21.78 -8.03
CA SER A 142 4.08 -22.06 -7.20
C SER A 142 3.56 -20.82 -6.50
N LEU A 143 2.27 -20.87 -6.16
CA LEU A 143 1.64 -19.97 -5.20
C LEU A 143 1.58 -20.68 -3.86
N ILE A 144 2.11 -20.02 -2.84
CA ILE A 144 2.05 -20.45 -1.44
C ILE A 144 1.18 -19.47 -0.68
N ARG A 145 0.17 -19.96 0.03
CA ARG A 145 -0.63 -19.11 0.91
C ARG A 145 0.08 -18.92 2.24
N LEU A 146 0.08 -17.67 2.70
CA LEU A 146 0.68 -17.23 3.96
C LEU A 146 -0.44 -17.16 5.00
N MET A 147 -0.40 -18.03 6.01
CA MET A 147 -1.51 -18.26 6.93
C MET A 147 -1.37 -17.51 8.25
N THR A 148 -0.14 -17.13 8.62
CA THR A 148 0.18 -16.57 9.93
C THR A 148 1.01 -15.30 9.82
N PRO A 149 1.03 -14.45 10.87
CA PRO A 149 1.91 -13.29 10.92
C PRO A 149 3.38 -13.67 10.69
N SER A 150 3.84 -14.79 11.25
CA SER A 150 5.20 -15.30 11.04
C SER A 150 5.52 -15.57 9.56
N ALA A 151 4.55 -16.07 8.79
CA ALA A 151 4.70 -16.30 7.35
C ALA A 151 4.77 -14.97 6.58
N LEU A 152 3.89 -14.01 6.92
CA LEU A 152 3.91 -12.66 6.35
C LEU A 152 5.23 -11.94 6.66
N ASP A 153 5.73 -12.04 7.89
CA ASP A 153 7.01 -11.48 8.33
C ASP A 153 8.18 -12.06 7.53
N ARG A 154 8.21 -13.38 7.36
CA ARG A 154 9.24 -14.06 6.55
C ARG A 154 9.21 -13.57 5.11
N GLU A 155 8.02 -13.51 4.53
CA GLU A 155 7.82 -13.03 3.16
C GLU A 155 8.30 -11.58 3.03
N SER A 156 7.87 -10.71 3.94
CA SER A 156 8.25 -9.29 4.01
C SER A 156 9.75 -9.08 4.10
N ASN A 157 10.43 -9.89 4.89
CA ASN A 157 11.89 -9.84 5.01
C ASN A 157 12.57 -10.21 3.69
N ALA A 158 12.10 -11.26 3.00
CA ALA A 158 12.66 -11.72 1.74
C ALA A 158 12.39 -10.75 0.58
N MET A 159 11.19 -10.18 0.56
CA MET A 159 10.66 -9.31 -0.50
C MET A 159 10.89 -7.81 -0.22
N GLN A 160 11.31 -7.45 0.99
CA GLN A 160 11.58 -6.09 1.45
C GLN A 160 10.38 -5.14 1.26
N HIS A 161 9.18 -5.60 1.58
CA HIS A 161 7.92 -4.87 1.36
C HIS A 161 6.94 -5.09 2.53
N CYS A 162 5.84 -4.34 2.61
CA CYS A 162 5.14 -4.03 3.87
C CYS A 162 4.27 -5.14 4.50
N ILE A 163 4.19 -6.35 3.94
CA ILE A 163 3.08 -7.28 4.21
C ILE A 163 3.07 -7.92 5.61
N GLY A 164 4.13 -7.75 6.42
CA GLY A 164 4.40 -8.52 7.64
C GLY A 164 5.19 -7.69 8.65
N ASP A 165 4.74 -6.47 8.90
CA ASP A 165 5.23 -5.63 10.00
C ASP A 165 4.14 -5.42 11.07
N GLY A 166 3.16 -6.34 11.14
CA GLY A 166 1.99 -6.26 12.03
C GLY A 166 0.81 -5.46 11.49
N ALA A 167 0.98 -4.76 10.35
CA ALA A 167 -0.10 -4.00 9.71
C ALA A 167 -1.22 -4.88 9.11
N TYR A 168 -0.92 -6.17 8.90
CA TYR A 168 -1.81 -7.13 8.24
C TYR A 168 -2.25 -8.26 9.17
N ASP A 169 -1.77 -8.30 10.41
CA ASP A 169 -2.10 -9.36 11.38
C ASP A 169 -3.61 -9.38 11.68
N ASP A 170 -4.20 -8.21 11.84
CA ASP A 170 -5.65 -8.02 12.03
C ASP A 170 -6.45 -8.42 10.78
N ARG A 171 -5.79 -8.50 9.63
CA ARG A 171 -6.39 -8.85 8.33
C ARG A 171 -6.24 -10.33 8.00
N LEU A 172 -5.62 -11.16 8.83
CA LEU A 172 -5.63 -12.63 8.68
C LEU A 172 -6.98 -13.22 9.15
N ILE A 173 -8.09 -12.64 8.66
CA ILE A 173 -9.45 -13.16 8.81
C ILE A 173 -9.72 -14.08 7.62
N GLU A 174 -10.61 -15.08 7.78
CA GLU A 174 -10.89 -16.12 6.77
C GLU A 174 -11.16 -15.61 5.35
N GLU A 175 -11.62 -14.35 5.18
CA GLU A 175 -11.95 -13.75 3.89
C GLU A 175 -10.75 -13.16 3.12
N ASN A 176 -9.61 -12.94 3.77
CA ASN A 176 -8.41 -12.41 3.13
C ASN A 176 -7.42 -13.53 2.80
N LEU A 177 -6.88 -13.47 1.59
CA LEU A 177 -5.96 -14.45 1.05
C LEU A 177 -4.67 -13.77 0.63
N TYR A 178 -3.58 -14.12 1.32
CA TYR A 178 -2.23 -13.66 1.01
C TYR A 178 -1.46 -14.78 0.31
N LEU A 179 -1.07 -14.56 -0.95
CA LEU A 179 -0.30 -15.53 -1.73
C LEU A 179 1.09 -15.00 -2.05
N SER A 180 2.08 -15.88 -1.99
CA SER A 180 3.46 -15.66 -2.42
C SER A 180 3.74 -16.47 -3.68
N LEU A 181 4.15 -15.80 -4.76
CA LEU A 181 4.71 -16.42 -5.94
C LEU A 181 6.17 -16.78 -5.67
N ARG A 182 6.48 -18.08 -5.75
CA ARG A 182 7.83 -18.62 -5.54
C ARG A 182 8.35 -19.34 -6.77
N ASP A 183 9.66 -19.25 -6.98
CA ASP A 183 10.35 -20.02 -8.01
C ASP A 183 10.69 -21.46 -7.54
N HIS A 184 11.35 -22.21 -8.41
CA HIS A 184 11.83 -23.57 -8.16
C HIS A 184 12.64 -23.72 -6.86
N GLY A 185 13.39 -22.67 -6.49
CA GLY A 185 14.19 -22.65 -5.27
C GLY A 185 13.42 -22.23 -4.02
N GLY A 186 12.10 -22.04 -4.13
CA GLY A 186 11.25 -21.50 -3.08
C GLY A 186 11.50 -20.01 -2.79
N LYS A 187 12.17 -19.29 -3.69
CA LYS A 187 12.45 -17.86 -3.50
C LYS A 187 11.23 -17.04 -3.92
N PRO A 188 10.75 -16.12 -3.07
CA PRO A 188 9.61 -15.28 -3.40
C PRO A 188 9.96 -14.18 -4.40
N HIS A 189 8.98 -13.84 -5.25
CA HIS A 189 9.11 -12.85 -6.32
C HIS A 189 7.91 -11.91 -6.48
N ALA A 190 6.74 -12.30 -6.00
CA ALA A 190 5.55 -11.45 -5.95
C ALA A 190 4.61 -11.89 -4.84
N THR A 191 3.80 -10.97 -4.33
CA THR A 191 2.73 -11.23 -3.37
C THR A 191 1.39 -10.73 -3.90
N LEU A 192 0.33 -11.47 -3.63
CA LEU A 192 -1.04 -11.13 -3.95
C LEU A 192 -1.84 -10.97 -2.65
N GLU A 193 -2.66 -9.94 -2.59
CA GLU A 193 -3.69 -9.77 -1.55
C GLU A 193 -5.04 -9.83 -2.23
N ILE A 194 -5.85 -10.79 -1.81
CA ILE A 194 -7.22 -10.99 -2.28
C ILE A 194 -8.13 -10.79 -1.08
N THR A 195 -9.12 -9.91 -1.22
CA THR A 195 -10.14 -9.62 -0.21
C THR A 195 -11.50 -9.84 -0.84
N SER A 196 -12.33 -10.68 -0.22
CA SER A 196 -13.71 -10.96 -0.68
C SER A 196 -13.78 -11.31 -2.19
N ASN A 197 -12.86 -12.18 -2.64
CA ASN A 197 -12.74 -12.62 -4.04
C ASN A 197 -12.29 -11.53 -5.05
N CYS A 198 -11.72 -10.43 -4.55
CA CYS A 198 -11.17 -9.33 -5.35
C CYS A 198 -9.65 -9.22 -5.13
N LEU A 199 -8.86 -9.24 -6.21
CA LEU A 199 -7.43 -8.94 -6.18
C LEU A 199 -7.25 -7.43 -5.96
N VAL A 200 -6.92 -7.07 -4.72
CA VAL A 200 -6.75 -5.68 -4.27
C VAL A 200 -5.29 -5.24 -4.29
N GLN A 201 -4.34 -6.18 -4.27
CA GLN A 201 -2.92 -5.84 -4.34
C GLN A 201 -2.11 -6.91 -5.07
N LEU A 202 -1.19 -6.46 -5.93
CA LEU A 202 -0.13 -7.29 -6.50
C LEU A 202 1.20 -6.53 -6.44
N GLN A 203 2.13 -7.03 -5.64
CA GLN A 203 3.42 -6.38 -5.42
C GLN A 203 4.57 -7.35 -5.68
N GLY A 204 5.67 -6.80 -6.18
CA GLY A 204 6.98 -7.42 -6.27
C GLY A 204 7.91 -6.89 -5.19
N LYS A 205 9.20 -7.17 -5.37
CA LYS A 205 10.24 -6.75 -4.43
C LYS A 205 10.20 -5.23 -4.19
N GLN A 206 10.26 -4.79 -2.93
CA GLN A 206 10.24 -3.38 -2.49
C GLN A 206 8.95 -2.62 -2.86
N ASN A 207 7.78 -3.25 -2.73
CA ASN A 207 6.47 -2.68 -3.09
C ASN A 207 6.36 -2.23 -4.57
N LYS A 208 7.27 -2.69 -5.45
CA LYS A 208 7.25 -2.33 -6.87
C LYS A 208 6.33 -3.26 -7.64
N ILE A 209 6.00 -2.88 -8.87
CA ILE A 209 5.36 -3.80 -9.81
C ILE A 209 6.24 -5.05 -9.99
N PRO A 210 5.69 -6.29 -9.95
CA PRO A 210 6.48 -7.48 -10.23
C PRO A 210 7.17 -7.39 -11.60
N VAL A 211 8.38 -7.93 -11.69
CA VAL A 211 9.10 -7.98 -12.97
C VAL A 211 8.28 -8.76 -13.99
N ARG A 212 8.28 -8.32 -15.26
CA ARG A 212 7.41 -8.83 -16.33
C ARG A 212 7.33 -10.36 -16.40
N ARG A 213 8.47 -11.05 -16.33
CA ARG A 213 8.52 -12.53 -16.35
C ARG A 213 7.67 -13.21 -15.27
N TYR A 214 7.44 -12.56 -14.13
CA TYR A 214 6.61 -13.08 -13.04
C TYR A 214 5.14 -12.76 -13.28
N LEU A 215 4.84 -11.58 -13.84
CA LEU A 215 3.49 -11.24 -14.30
C LEU A 215 3.00 -12.22 -15.36
N ASP A 216 3.85 -12.54 -16.35
CA ASP A 216 3.50 -13.49 -17.43
C ASP A 216 3.11 -14.89 -16.89
N ARG A 217 3.62 -15.26 -15.71
CA ARG A 217 3.25 -16.50 -15.02
C ARG A 217 1.97 -16.38 -14.22
N LEU A 218 1.73 -15.25 -13.58
CA LEU A 218 0.52 -15.01 -12.79
C LEU A 218 -0.72 -14.81 -13.66
N ILE A 219 -0.59 -14.17 -14.82
CA ILE A 219 -1.75 -13.75 -15.62
C ILE A 219 -2.63 -14.91 -16.08
N PRO A 220 -2.09 -16.02 -16.62
CA PRO A 220 -2.92 -17.19 -16.96
C PRO A 220 -3.70 -17.73 -15.75
N PHE A 221 -3.08 -17.70 -14.57
CA PHE A 221 -3.74 -18.10 -13.32
C PHE A 221 -4.83 -17.10 -12.92
N LEU A 222 -4.54 -15.79 -12.94
CA LEU A 222 -5.51 -14.73 -12.62
C LEU A 222 -6.74 -14.79 -13.52
N LYS A 223 -6.56 -14.99 -14.83
CA LYS A 223 -7.66 -15.15 -15.79
C LYS A 223 -8.59 -16.33 -15.46
N ARG A 224 -8.06 -17.41 -14.88
CA ARG A 224 -8.82 -18.61 -14.52
C ARG A 224 -9.35 -18.60 -13.09
N SER A 225 -8.86 -17.68 -12.24
CA SER A 225 -9.19 -17.63 -10.82
C SER A 225 -10.66 -17.28 -10.55
N GLY A 226 -11.31 -16.57 -11.48
CA GLY A 226 -12.65 -16.01 -11.27
C GLY A 226 -12.67 -14.83 -10.27
N TRP A 227 -11.51 -14.27 -9.94
CA TRP A 227 -11.42 -13.09 -9.08
C TRP A 227 -11.76 -11.83 -9.85
N GLU A 228 -12.41 -10.90 -9.15
CA GLU A 228 -12.47 -9.51 -9.59
C GLU A 228 -11.08 -8.88 -9.45
N ILE A 229 -10.73 -7.95 -10.33
CA ILE A 229 -9.40 -7.33 -10.34
C ILE A 229 -9.60 -5.82 -10.18
N SER A 230 -9.38 -5.31 -8.97
CA SER A 230 -9.55 -3.89 -8.66
C SER A 230 -8.29 -3.08 -8.89
N ILE A 231 -7.13 -3.73 -8.99
CA ILE A 231 -5.89 -3.06 -9.38
C ILE A 231 -5.93 -2.63 -10.85
N PRO A 232 -5.42 -1.43 -11.19
CA PRO A 232 -5.35 -0.99 -12.59
C PRO A 232 -4.57 -2.00 -13.44
N THR A 233 -5.21 -2.57 -14.46
CA THR A 233 -4.64 -3.66 -15.28
C THR A 233 -3.42 -3.20 -16.10
N ASN A 234 -3.32 -1.90 -16.38
CA ASN A 234 -2.13 -1.29 -16.99
C ASN A 234 -0.86 -1.48 -16.14
N ARG A 235 -0.97 -1.58 -14.80
CA ARG A 235 0.14 -1.92 -13.90
C ARG A 235 0.61 -3.36 -14.07
N LEU A 236 -0.23 -4.21 -14.63
CA LEU A 236 0.09 -5.60 -15.01
C LEU A 236 0.68 -5.69 -16.42
N GLY A 237 0.89 -4.55 -17.08
CA GLY A 237 1.31 -4.47 -18.47
C GLY A 237 0.25 -5.02 -19.43
N HIS A 238 -1.02 -4.95 -19.05
CA HIS A 238 -2.17 -5.41 -19.82
C HIS A 238 -3.29 -4.37 -19.85
N VAL A 239 -4.23 -4.52 -20.75
CA VAL A 239 -5.53 -3.85 -20.73
C VAL A 239 -6.62 -4.90 -20.88
N VAL A 240 -7.81 -4.60 -20.36
CA VAL A 240 -8.99 -5.45 -20.54
C VAL A 240 -9.94 -4.71 -21.46
N ASP A 241 -10.37 -5.35 -22.54
CA ASP A 241 -11.31 -4.75 -23.48
C ASP A 241 -12.76 -4.84 -23.00
N ALA A 242 -13.69 -4.34 -23.81
CA ALA A 242 -15.12 -4.34 -23.49
C ALA A 242 -15.73 -5.75 -23.33
N ASP A 243 -15.10 -6.77 -23.91
CA ASP A 243 -15.56 -8.17 -23.86
C ASP A 243 -14.92 -8.92 -22.68
N GLY A 244 -14.05 -8.26 -21.91
CA GLY A 244 -13.34 -8.85 -20.78
C GLY A 244 -12.03 -9.54 -21.16
N ASP A 245 -11.60 -9.42 -22.42
CA ASP A 245 -10.37 -10.02 -22.91
C ASP A 245 -9.15 -9.18 -22.56
N TRP A 246 -8.13 -9.86 -22.07
CA TRP A 246 -6.88 -9.25 -21.63
C TRP A 246 -5.85 -9.22 -22.76
N HIS A 247 -5.40 -8.01 -23.09
CA HIS A 247 -4.41 -7.75 -24.13
C HIS A 247 -3.13 -7.22 -23.51
N ALA A 248 -1.98 -7.73 -23.94
CA ALA A 248 -0.69 -7.22 -23.49
C ALA A 248 -0.45 -5.84 -24.13
N LEU A 249 0.06 -4.87 -23.37
CA LEU A 249 0.27 -3.50 -23.85
C LEU A 249 1.25 -3.40 -25.04
N ASP A 250 2.14 -4.37 -25.18
CA ASP A 250 3.11 -4.49 -26.27
C ASP A 250 2.55 -5.20 -27.50
N ASN A 251 1.32 -5.73 -27.44
CA ASN A 251 0.66 -6.43 -28.52
C ASN A 251 -0.86 -6.19 -28.50
N LEU A 252 -1.27 -4.93 -28.67
CA LEU A 252 -2.67 -4.55 -28.72
C LEU A 252 -3.27 -4.85 -30.11
N PRO A 253 -4.49 -5.41 -30.17
CA PRO A 253 -5.22 -5.55 -31.43
C PRO A 253 -5.49 -4.20 -32.10
N GLU A 254 -5.47 -4.17 -33.43
CA GLU A 254 -5.85 -2.98 -34.18
C GLU A 254 -7.35 -2.70 -33.99
N GLY A 255 -7.70 -1.46 -33.60
CA GLY A 255 -9.09 -1.06 -33.34
C GLY A 255 -9.62 -1.38 -31.94
N LEU A 256 -8.77 -1.82 -31.01
CA LEU A 256 -9.17 -2.10 -29.63
C LEU A 256 -9.87 -0.91 -28.96
N SER A 257 -11.07 -1.12 -28.44
CA SER A 257 -11.80 -0.17 -27.61
C SER A 257 -11.72 -0.61 -26.15
N VAL A 258 -11.04 0.17 -25.32
CA VAL A 258 -10.99 -0.01 -23.87
C VAL A 258 -12.15 0.75 -23.24
N GLY A 259 -12.92 0.09 -22.37
CA GLY A 259 -13.94 0.74 -21.56
C GLY A 259 -13.28 1.72 -20.58
N GLY A 260 -13.81 2.95 -20.53
CA GLY A 260 -13.34 4.00 -19.62
C GLY A 260 -13.85 3.82 -18.19
#